data_AF-A0A3M7BAA0-F1
#
_entry.id   AF-A0A3M7BAA0-F1
#
_cell.length_a   1.000
_cell.length_b   1.000
_cell.length_c   1.000
_cell.angle_alpha   90.00
_cell.angle_beta   90.00
_cell.angle_gamma   90.00
#
_symmetry.space_group_name_H-M   'P 1'
#
loop_
_entity.id
_entity.type
_entity.pdbx_description
1 polymer ?
#
loop_
_entity_poly.entity_id
_entity_poly.type
_entity_poly.pdbx_seq_one_letter_code
_entity_poly.pdbx_strand_id
1 'polypeptide(L)'
;MATTTERVKESLLGVEEDPNMSQPNRSSFVQHAIKDEQTGEEYLNEQGFINAIAPEGEDYHKIKRDQYSILFNVADRNHKGRVTLPDWSVFNNLLAKPDAEYEIAFRLFADPTTGQVDFNTFKEIYARNKTSDTIPFNWDSDWASLYLGGKKHRHSMTYPQFAQMLRGLQGERVRQAFLHFDKNGDGYIDPDDFQRIIQETASHKLSDHLLTNLPTLCNITPGSKISYANVRAFQNVIREMDLVEMILKNAIKKSSDGKITRVDFLNEAARVTRFSLFTPMEADILFHFASLDQPSGRLGIADFARVLDASWHSTAGLVDQGVSGPSEKPVVSSKTFLHDILVSVHHFALGSIAGAFGAFMVYPIDLVKTRMQNQRSARVGQLLYKNSWDCATKVVRNEGVRGLYSGVLPQLVGVAPEKAIKLTVNDLVRGKFTDPKTGNIALSAELLAGGAAGGCQVVFTNPLEIVKIRLQVQGEALKAAAREGEQVTKRSALWIVRHLGLVGLYKGASACLLRDMPFSAIYF
;
A
#
# COMPACT_ATOMS: atom_id res chain seq x y z
N MET A 1 -17.14 4.93 38.46
CA MET A 1 -17.95 5.09 37.23
C MET A 1 -17.79 6.54 36.82
N ALA A 2 -16.95 6.82 35.83
CA ALA A 2 -16.77 8.18 35.33
C ALA A 2 -18.11 8.72 34.79
N THR A 3 -18.44 9.97 35.09
CA THR A 3 -19.66 10.62 34.60
C THR A 3 -19.62 10.73 33.06
N THR A 4 -20.77 10.84 32.39
CA THR A 4 -20.84 10.98 30.93
C THR A 4 -19.98 12.15 30.42
N THR A 5 -19.88 13.22 31.21
CA THR A 5 -19.03 14.38 30.94
C THR A 5 -17.53 14.06 31.03
N GLU A 6 -17.12 13.25 32.02
CA GLU A 6 -15.73 12.78 32.14
C GLU A 6 -15.34 11.84 31.00
N ARG A 7 -16.25 10.97 30.54
CA ARG A 7 -16.01 10.11 29.37
C ARG A 7 -15.89 10.90 28.06
N VAL A 8 -16.67 11.98 27.92
CA VAL A 8 -16.56 12.91 26.78
C VAL A 8 -15.24 13.68 26.85
N LYS A 9 -14.85 14.12 28.05
CA LYS A 9 -13.55 14.76 28.30
C LYS A 9 -12.38 13.80 28.04
N GLU A 10 -12.45 12.55 28.47
CA GLU A 10 -11.46 11.50 28.18
C GLU A 10 -11.41 11.16 26.67
N SER A 11 -12.55 11.14 25.99
CA SER A 11 -12.62 10.91 24.54
C SER A 11 -12.04 12.06 23.72
N LEU A 12 -12.16 13.31 24.19
CA LEU A 12 -11.70 14.49 23.46
C LEU A 12 -10.29 14.92 23.82
N LEU A 13 -9.93 14.75 25.09
CA LEU A 13 -8.63 15.16 25.58
C LEU A 13 -7.64 13.98 25.58
N GLY A 14 -8.09 12.72 25.63
CA GLY A 14 -7.20 11.55 25.71
C GLY A 14 -6.73 11.27 27.15
N VAL A 15 -6.28 10.02 27.38
CA VAL A 15 -5.78 9.53 28.68
C VAL A 15 -4.49 10.26 29.07
N GLU A 16 -4.32 10.60 30.34
CA GLU A 16 -3.11 11.24 30.91
C GLU A 16 -1.90 10.28 31.06
N GLU A 17 -1.97 9.05 30.53
CA GLU A 17 -0.84 8.12 30.61
C GLU A 17 0.27 8.53 29.64
N ASP A 18 1.49 8.63 30.17
CA ASP A 18 2.71 9.02 29.46
C ASP A 18 2.95 8.09 28.25
N PRO A 19 2.66 8.54 27.01
CA PRO A 19 2.79 7.68 25.85
C PRO A 19 4.28 7.51 25.54
N ASN A 20 4.67 6.27 25.22
CA ASN A 20 6.01 5.93 24.75
C ASN A 20 6.33 6.70 23.44
N MET A 21 6.88 7.90 23.58
CA MET A 21 7.15 8.81 22.46
C MET A 21 8.39 8.36 21.69
N SER A 22 8.34 8.44 20.35
CA SER A 22 9.52 8.19 19.52
C SER A 22 10.64 9.20 19.84
N GLN A 23 11.89 8.76 19.83
CA GLN A 23 13.05 9.63 20.09
C GLN A 23 13.08 10.90 19.22
N PRO A 24 12.75 10.85 17.91
CA PRO A 24 12.69 12.05 17.07
C PRO A 24 11.66 13.08 17.55
N ASN A 25 10.45 12.65 17.92
CA ASN A 25 9.38 13.55 18.35
C ASN A 25 9.71 14.24 19.67
N ARG A 26 10.40 13.52 20.57
CA ARG A 26 10.89 14.10 21.83
C ARG A 26 12.02 15.11 21.58
N SER A 27 12.91 14.82 20.64
CA SER A 27 14.02 15.72 20.30
C SER A 27 13.53 17.04 19.69
N SER A 28 12.52 17.00 18.82
CA SER A 28 11.90 18.21 18.23
C SER A 28 11.29 19.11 19.30
N PHE A 29 10.57 18.53 20.27
CA PHE A 29 10.03 19.28 21.42
C PHE A 29 11.14 19.97 22.21
N VAL A 30 12.14 19.21 22.66
CA VAL A 30 13.22 19.73 23.52
C VAL A 30 14.05 20.81 22.81
N GLN A 31 14.23 20.71 21.49
CA GLN A 31 14.98 21.67 20.70
C GLN A 31 14.33 23.07 20.69
N HIS A 32 13.00 23.14 20.77
CA HIS A 32 12.24 24.39 20.67
C HIS A 32 11.53 24.79 21.98
N ALA A 33 11.63 23.95 23.02
CA ALA A 33 11.02 24.21 24.32
C ALA A 33 11.74 25.31 25.10
N ILE A 34 10.95 26.09 25.82
CA ILE A 34 11.39 27.12 26.76
C ILE A 34 11.19 26.56 28.18
N LYS A 35 12.14 26.84 29.07
CA LYS A 35 12.02 26.49 30.49
C LYS A 35 11.30 27.60 31.24
N ASP A 36 10.26 27.23 31.98
CA ASP A 36 9.63 28.11 32.95
C ASP A 36 10.58 28.33 34.13
N GLU A 37 10.95 29.59 34.40
CA GLU A 37 11.88 29.94 35.48
C GLU A 37 11.31 29.66 36.88
N GLN A 38 9.98 29.56 37.03
CA GLN A 38 9.32 29.36 38.32
C GLN A 38 9.06 27.88 38.64
N THR A 39 8.69 27.09 37.63
CA THR A 39 8.34 25.67 37.81
C THR A 39 9.43 24.71 37.33
N GLY A 40 10.37 25.18 36.52
CA GLY A 40 11.38 24.35 35.85
C GLY A 40 10.81 23.47 34.73
N GLU A 41 9.52 23.61 34.40
CA GLU A 41 8.83 22.82 33.39
C GLU A 41 9.16 23.33 31.98
N GLU A 42 9.42 22.41 31.04
CA GLU A 42 9.66 22.73 29.63
C GLU A 42 8.32 22.81 28.88
N TYR A 43 8.12 23.89 28.12
CA TYR A 43 6.91 24.10 27.31
C TYR A 43 7.22 24.77 25.99
N LEU A 44 6.36 24.58 24.98
CA LEU A 44 6.39 25.31 23.72
C LEU A 44 5.39 26.48 23.79
N ASN A 45 5.84 27.68 23.42
CA ASN A 45 4.95 28.78 23.04
C ASN A 45 4.52 28.61 21.58
N GLU A 46 3.61 29.47 21.09
CA GLU A 46 3.06 29.37 19.73
C GLU A 46 4.16 29.33 18.65
N GLN A 47 5.17 30.22 18.76
CA GLN A 47 6.28 30.25 17.80
C GLN A 47 7.17 29.01 17.89
N GLY A 48 7.50 28.54 19.09
CA GLY A 48 8.29 27.34 19.33
C GLY A 48 7.58 26.09 18.81
N PHE A 49 6.26 26.04 18.94
CA PHE A 49 5.42 24.99 18.36
C PHE A 49 5.48 25.00 16.83
N ILE A 50 5.28 26.17 16.19
CA ILE A 50 5.38 26.29 14.73
C ILE A 50 6.77 25.88 14.25
N ASN A 51 7.84 26.28 14.95
CA ASN A 51 9.20 25.84 14.63
C ASN A 51 9.38 24.32 14.70
N ALA A 52 8.72 23.67 15.66
CA ALA A 52 8.80 22.23 15.85
C ALA A 52 8.01 21.41 14.80
N ILE A 53 6.89 21.94 14.29
CA ILE A 53 6.04 21.24 13.32
C ILE A 53 6.23 21.70 11.86
N ALA A 54 6.78 22.90 11.67
CA ALA A 54 6.98 23.54 10.36
C ALA A 54 8.37 24.22 10.35
N PRO A 55 9.45 23.46 10.07
CA PRO A 55 10.81 23.97 9.95
C PRO A 55 10.96 24.99 8.82
N GLU A 56 11.67 26.10 9.04
CA GLU A 56 11.80 27.19 8.06
C GLU A 56 12.41 26.80 6.69
N GLY A 57 13.04 25.62 6.58
CA GLY A 57 13.68 25.12 5.36
C GLY A 57 12.79 24.30 4.41
N GLU A 58 11.50 24.11 4.72
CA GLU A 58 10.57 23.34 3.88
C GLU A 58 9.81 24.19 2.86
N ASP A 59 9.20 23.53 1.87
CA ASP A 59 8.40 24.18 0.85
C ASP A 59 6.96 24.44 1.34
N TYR A 60 6.65 25.71 1.61
CA TYR A 60 5.34 26.20 2.06
C TYR A 60 4.53 26.88 0.94
N HIS A 61 4.75 26.51 -0.33
CA HIS A 61 4.16 27.20 -1.48
C HIS A 61 2.62 27.35 -1.43
N LYS A 62 1.90 26.35 -0.90
CA LYS A 62 0.42 26.32 -0.87
C LYS A 62 -0.19 26.75 0.45
N ILE A 63 0.39 26.34 1.58
CA ILE A 63 -0.08 26.68 2.93
C ILE A 63 1.05 27.44 3.61
N LYS A 64 0.78 28.69 3.96
CA LYS A 64 1.79 29.54 4.59
C LYS A 64 2.12 29.00 5.97
N ARG A 65 3.41 29.06 6.32
CA ARG A 65 3.94 28.63 7.62
C ARG A 65 3.16 29.16 8.83
N ASP A 66 2.77 30.44 8.81
CA ASP A 66 2.02 31.06 9.90
C ASP A 66 0.63 30.44 10.12
N GLN A 67 0.05 29.82 9.09
CA GLN A 67 -1.28 29.18 9.20
C GLN A 67 -1.25 27.90 10.05
N TYR A 68 -0.07 27.30 10.25
CA TYR A 68 0.10 26.15 11.14
C TYR A 68 -0.09 26.52 12.61
N SER A 69 -0.12 27.82 12.96
CA SER A 69 -0.43 28.27 14.31
C SER A 69 -1.82 27.83 14.78
N ILE A 70 -2.75 27.58 13.86
CA ILE A 70 -4.08 27.05 14.19
C ILE A 70 -3.99 25.70 14.93
N LEU A 71 -2.98 24.88 14.61
CA LEU A 71 -2.76 23.58 15.26
C LEU A 71 -2.25 23.73 16.69
N PHE A 72 -1.68 24.88 17.06
CA PHE A 72 -1.29 25.17 18.44
C PHE A 72 -2.49 25.10 19.39
N ASN A 73 -3.64 25.64 18.96
CA ASN A 73 -4.88 25.61 19.75
C ASN A 73 -5.42 24.19 19.95
N VAL A 74 -5.08 23.27 19.04
CA VAL A 74 -5.46 21.85 19.14
C VAL A 74 -4.49 21.09 20.06
N ALA A 75 -3.20 21.46 20.04
CA ALA A 75 -2.19 20.91 20.94
C ALA A 75 -2.38 21.42 22.39
N ASP A 76 -2.70 22.70 22.59
CA ASP A 76 -2.97 23.30 23.89
C ASP A 76 -4.39 22.95 24.39
N ARG A 77 -4.53 21.72 24.88
CA ARG A 77 -5.78 21.14 25.38
C ARG A 77 -6.48 21.97 26.46
N ASN A 78 -5.73 22.79 27.20
CA ASN A 78 -6.24 23.54 28.34
C ASN A 78 -6.31 25.05 28.07
N HIS A 79 -6.02 25.49 26.83
CA HIS A 79 -5.98 26.91 26.44
C HIS A 79 -5.14 27.77 27.40
N LYS A 80 -3.99 27.24 27.85
CA LYS A 80 -3.07 27.93 28.77
C LYS A 80 -2.10 28.87 28.04
N GLY A 81 -2.10 28.87 26.71
CA GLY A 81 -1.13 29.56 25.87
C GLY A 81 0.23 28.86 25.83
N ARG A 82 0.31 27.58 26.25
CA ARG A 82 1.54 26.79 26.28
C ARG A 82 1.27 25.30 26.07
N VAL A 83 2.15 24.62 25.35
CA VAL A 83 2.08 23.17 25.10
C VAL A 83 3.17 22.47 25.90
N THR A 84 2.78 21.64 26.86
CA THR A 84 3.72 20.86 27.67
C THR A 84 4.14 19.57 26.95
N LEU A 85 5.13 18.85 27.48
CA LEU A 85 5.56 17.56 26.90
C LEU A 85 4.41 16.52 26.83
N PRO A 86 3.55 16.38 27.87
CA PRO A 86 2.35 15.55 27.78
C PRO A 86 1.39 16.00 26.67
N ASP A 87 1.13 17.31 26.54
CA ASP A 87 0.26 17.85 25.50
C ASP A 87 0.82 17.56 24.10
N TRP A 88 2.13 17.73 23.92
CA TRP A 88 2.84 17.39 22.69
C TRP A 88 2.73 15.90 22.34
N SER A 89 2.83 15.02 23.34
CA SER A 89 2.67 13.58 23.14
C SER A 89 1.28 13.22 22.63
N VAL A 90 0.25 13.80 23.25
CA VAL A 90 -1.15 13.60 22.84
C VAL A 90 -1.42 14.17 21.46
N PHE A 91 -0.86 15.33 21.13
CA PHE A 91 -0.94 15.90 19.78
C PHE A 91 -0.30 14.98 18.73
N ASN A 92 0.88 14.42 19.00
CA ASN A 92 1.51 13.47 18.07
C ASN A 92 0.71 12.16 17.92
N ASN A 93 0.14 11.65 19.01
CA ASN A 93 -0.74 10.48 18.95
C ASN A 93 -2.01 10.77 18.14
N LEU A 94 -2.54 11.99 18.21
CA LEU A 94 -3.64 12.44 17.37
C LEU A 94 -3.25 12.43 15.88
N LEU A 95 -2.06 12.94 15.53
CA LEU A 95 -1.55 12.94 14.15
C LEU A 95 -1.36 11.52 13.58
N ALA A 96 -1.07 10.53 14.42
CA ALA A 96 -0.88 9.14 14.01
C ALA A 96 -2.20 8.40 13.70
N LYS A 97 -3.37 8.98 14.02
CA LYS A 97 -4.67 8.36 13.76
C LYS A 97 -5.02 8.38 12.27
N PRO A 98 -5.70 7.36 11.74
CA PRO A 98 -6.10 7.31 10.33
C PRO A 98 -7.12 8.40 9.94
N ASP A 99 -7.89 8.92 10.90
CA ASP A 99 -8.89 9.98 10.74
C ASP A 99 -8.47 11.31 11.40
N ALA A 100 -7.15 11.51 11.62
CA ALA A 100 -6.60 12.67 12.29
C ALA A 100 -7.12 14.00 11.73
N GLU A 101 -7.27 14.13 10.40
CA GLU A 101 -7.78 15.34 9.74
C GLU A 101 -9.18 15.74 10.24
N TYR A 102 -10.08 14.78 10.44
CA TYR A 102 -11.44 15.03 10.91
C TYR A 102 -11.45 15.34 12.40
N GLU A 103 -10.64 14.64 13.19
CA GLU A 103 -10.59 14.83 14.64
C GLU A 103 -9.95 16.18 15.00
N ILE A 104 -8.90 16.60 14.29
CA ILE A 104 -8.28 17.93 14.43
C ILE A 104 -9.31 19.01 14.09
N ALA A 105 -9.99 18.88 12.95
CA ALA A 105 -11.04 19.81 12.57
C ALA A 105 -12.15 19.84 13.63
N PHE A 106 -12.60 18.69 14.12
CA PHE A 106 -13.63 18.63 15.16
C PHE A 106 -13.20 19.36 16.43
N ARG A 107 -11.98 19.13 16.92
CA ARG A 107 -11.44 19.80 18.12
C ARG A 107 -11.35 21.32 17.95
N LEU A 108 -11.13 21.82 16.74
CA LEU A 108 -11.13 23.24 16.45
C LEU A 108 -12.53 23.88 16.57
N PHE A 109 -13.59 23.14 16.26
CA PHE A 109 -14.96 23.64 16.24
C PHE A 109 -15.81 23.23 17.46
N ALA A 110 -15.41 22.19 18.18
CA ALA A 110 -16.18 21.62 19.28
C ALA A 110 -16.04 22.47 20.54
N ASP A 111 -17.13 22.58 21.29
CA ASP A 111 -17.11 23.19 22.61
C ASP A 111 -16.42 22.22 23.60
N PRO A 112 -15.36 22.65 24.33
CA PRO A 112 -14.63 21.80 25.28
C PRO A 112 -15.49 21.21 26.41
N THR A 113 -16.60 21.85 26.74
CA THR A 113 -17.47 21.45 27.85
C THR A 113 -18.53 20.43 27.42
N THR A 114 -19.13 20.61 26.25
CA THR A 114 -20.20 19.73 25.76
C THR A 114 -19.68 18.60 24.91
N GLY A 115 -18.50 18.78 24.30
CA GLY A 115 -17.94 17.85 23.33
C GLY A 115 -18.74 17.74 22.05
N GLN A 116 -19.49 18.78 21.71
CA GLN A 116 -20.31 18.87 20.51
C GLN A 116 -20.02 20.18 19.76
N VAL A 117 -20.30 20.18 18.46
CA VAL A 117 -20.18 21.38 17.63
C VAL A 117 -21.53 22.07 17.57
N ASP A 118 -21.63 23.26 18.15
CA ASP A 118 -22.81 24.12 18.02
C ASP A 118 -22.79 24.91 16.70
N PHE A 119 -23.97 25.17 16.15
CA PHE A 119 -24.12 25.90 14.89
C PHE A 119 -23.53 27.32 14.96
N ASN A 120 -23.73 28.04 16.06
CA ASN A 120 -23.30 29.43 16.14
C ASN A 120 -21.78 29.52 16.21
N THR A 121 -21.16 28.73 17.08
CA THR A 121 -19.70 28.61 17.19
C THR A 121 -19.08 28.23 15.85
N PHE A 122 -19.65 27.23 15.18
CA PHE A 122 -19.18 26.80 13.88
C PHE A 122 -19.27 27.91 12.83
N LYS A 123 -20.41 28.61 12.75
CA LYS A 123 -20.61 29.72 11.81
C LYS A 123 -19.68 30.90 12.09
N GLU A 124 -19.43 31.22 13.36
CA GLU A 124 -18.51 32.28 13.77
C GLU A 124 -17.07 31.96 13.37
N ILE A 125 -16.58 30.76 13.70
CA ILE A 125 -15.22 30.34 13.33
C ILE A 125 -15.08 30.32 11.81
N TYR A 126 -16.09 29.84 11.09
CA TYR A 126 -16.09 29.88 9.63
C TYR A 126 -16.06 31.33 9.10
N ALA A 127 -16.82 32.26 9.70
CA ALA A 127 -16.86 33.66 9.28
C ALA A 127 -15.54 34.41 9.55
N ARG A 128 -14.84 34.10 10.65
CA ARG A 128 -13.53 34.70 10.99
C ARG A 128 -12.45 34.39 9.96
N ASN A 129 -12.59 33.27 9.24
CA ASN A 129 -11.64 32.84 8.22
C ASN A 129 -12.02 33.28 6.80
N LYS A 130 -13.01 34.18 6.64
CA LYS A 130 -13.41 34.73 5.34
C LYS A 130 -12.73 36.05 5.02
N THR A 131 -12.50 36.27 3.73
CA THR A 131 -12.15 37.59 3.18
C THR A 131 -13.40 38.27 2.59
N SER A 132 -13.33 39.58 2.35
CA SER A 132 -14.43 40.34 1.76
C SER A 132 -14.81 39.90 0.33
N ASP A 133 -13.91 39.19 -0.36
CA ASP A 133 -14.10 38.71 -1.74
C ASP A 133 -14.50 37.22 -1.82
N THR A 134 -14.73 36.57 -0.67
CA THR A 134 -15.14 35.15 -0.59
C THR A 134 -16.55 34.95 -1.14
N ILE A 135 -16.75 33.91 -1.96
CA ILE A 135 -18.06 33.52 -2.49
C ILE A 135 -19.02 33.24 -1.31
N PRO A 136 -20.25 33.79 -1.35
CA PRO A 136 -21.20 33.61 -0.27
C PRO A 136 -21.62 32.14 -0.12
N PHE A 137 -21.79 31.71 1.13
CA PHE A 137 -22.32 30.39 1.48
C PHE A 137 -23.56 30.55 2.36
N ASN A 138 -24.65 29.93 1.94
CA ASN A 138 -25.93 29.93 2.61
C ASN A 138 -26.04 28.75 3.61
N TRP A 139 -25.86 29.07 4.89
CA TRP A 139 -26.05 28.13 6.02
C TRP A 139 -27.52 27.83 6.37
N ASP A 140 -28.45 28.48 5.68
CA ASP A 140 -29.89 28.22 5.78
C ASP A 140 -30.42 27.40 4.58
N SER A 141 -29.53 26.76 3.81
CA SER A 141 -29.93 25.88 2.72
C SER A 141 -30.57 24.59 3.23
N ASP A 142 -31.33 23.93 2.35
CA ASP A 142 -31.92 22.61 2.65
C ASP A 142 -30.83 21.62 3.07
N TRP A 143 -29.69 21.61 2.38
CA TRP A 143 -28.54 20.77 2.73
C TRP A 143 -28.03 21.05 4.14
N ALA A 144 -27.80 22.31 4.49
CA ALA A 144 -27.28 22.69 5.81
C ALA A 144 -28.28 22.36 6.93
N SER A 145 -29.58 22.51 6.65
CA SER A 145 -30.64 22.21 7.61
C SER A 145 -30.72 20.74 8.01
N LEU A 146 -30.27 19.81 7.16
CA LEU A 146 -30.24 18.37 7.48
C LEU A 146 -29.17 18.01 8.51
N TYR A 147 -28.11 18.83 8.64
CA TYR A 147 -27.03 18.61 9.60
C TYR A 147 -27.10 19.51 10.82
N LEU A 148 -27.64 20.72 10.67
CA LEU A 148 -27.59 21.79 11.69
C LEU A 148 -28.99 22.12 12.23
N GLY A 149 -30.04 21.49 11.70
CA GLY A 149 -31.41 21.86 11.93
C GLY A 149 -31.83 23.13 11.16
N GLY A 150 -33.14 23.30 10.97
CA GLY A 150 -33.70 24.48 10.28
C GLY A 150 -33.69 25.74 11.15
N LYS A 151 -34.08 26.89 10.57
CA LYS A 151 -34.12 28.19 11.27
C LYS A 151 -34.87 28.18 12.61
N LYS A 152 -35.90 27.31 12.72
CA LYS A 152 -36.75 27.20 13.92
C LYS A 152 -36.17 26.29 15.01
N HIS A 153 -35.36 25.31 14.65
CA HIS A 153 -34.81 24.34 15.57
C HIS A 153 -33.42 23.93 15.10
N ARG A 154 -32.38 24.48 15.72
CA ARG A 154 -30.99 24.07 15.50
C ARG A 154 -30.62 22.94 16.45
N HIS A 155 -29.69 22.09 16.03
CA HIS A 155 -29.13 21.06 16.91
C HIS A 155 -27.62 20.99 16.74
N SER A 156 -26.94 20.59 17.82
CA SER A 156 -25.50 20.38 17.84
C SER A 156 -25.14 19.06 17.14
N MET A 157 -23.88 18.93 16.72
CA MET A 157 -23.35 17.74 16.08
C MET A 157 -22.32 17.02 16.95
N THR A 158 -22.41 15.70 17.00
CA THR A 158 -21.36 14.82 17.52
C THR A 158 -20.21 14.67 16.50
N TYR A 159 -19.06 14.13 16.93
CA TYR A 159 -17.90 13.91 16.05
C TYR A 159 -18.25 13.16 14.74
N PRO A 160 -18.94 12.01 14.76
CA PRO A 160 -19.26 11.28 13.52
C PRO A 160 -20.16 12.10 12.57
N GLN A 161 -21.11 12.86 13.13
CA GLN A 161 -22.01 13.71 12.34
C GLN A 161 -21.25 14.89 11.72
N PHE A 162 -20.36 15.52 12.48
CA PHE A 162 -19.52 16.60 12.02
C PHE A 162 -18.57 16.14 10.91
N ALA A 163 -17.89 15.01 11.08
CA ALA A 163 -16.98 14.45 10.08
C ALA A 163 -17.72 14.18 8.74
N GLN A 164 -18.91 13.58 8.81
CA GLN A 164 -19.72 13.33 7.64
C GLN A 164 -20.21 14.62 6.96
N MET A 165 -20.61 15.62 7.76
CA MET A 165 -21.00 16.94 7.27
C MET A 165 -19.84 17.63 6.56
N LEU A 166 -18.65 17.64 7.18
CA LEU A 166 -17.44 18.29 6.65
C LEU A 166 -17.03 17.70 5.29
N ARG A 167 -17.15 16.37 5.14
CA ARG A 167 -16.94 15.68 3.86
C ARG A 167 -17.95 16.13 2.79
N GLY A 168 -19.22 16.30 3.16
CA GLY A 168 -20.27 16.78 2.25
C GLY A 168 -20.18 18.29 1.93
N LEU A 169 -19.64 19.08 2.86
CA LEU A 169 -19.60 20.54 2.79
C LEU A 169 -18.86 21.03 1.55
N GLN A 170 -17.77 20.37 1.15
CA GLN A 170 -17.03 20.76 -0.06
C GLN A 170 -17.88 20.61 -1.32
N GLY A 171 -18.72 19.57 -1.37
CA GLY A 171 -19.73 19.36 -2.41
C GLY A 171 -20.73 20.51 -2.48
N GLU A 172 -21.29 20.87 -1.32
CA GLU A 172 -22.29 21.93 -1.23
C GLU A 172 -21.71 23.32 -1.52
N ARG A 173 -20.47 23.60 -1.10
CA ARG A 173 -19.77 24.85 -1.41
C ARG A 173 -19.68 25.07 -2.92
N VAL A 174 -19.24 24.06 -3.66
CA VAL A 174 -19.15 24.12 -5.13
C VAL A 174 -20.53 24.28 -5.75
N ARG A 175 -21.55 23.57 -5.24
CA ARG A 175 -22.92 23.68 -5.75
C ARG A 175 -23.51 25.09 -5.55
N GLN A 176 -23.38 25.66 -4.37
CA GLN A 176 -23.89 27.00 -4.10
C GLN A 176 -23.10 28.07 -4.85
N ALA A 177 -21.78 27.90 -4.98
CA ALA A 177 -20.95 28.78 -5.79
C ALA A 177 -21.36 28.74 -7.26
N PHE A 178 -21.64 27.56 -7.82
CA PHE A 178 -22.17 27.44 -9.18
C PHE A 178 -23.48 28.20 -9.35
N LEU A 179 -24.45 28.02 -8.43
CA LEU A 179 -25.73 28.73 -8.45
C LEU A 179 -25.57 30.25 -8.29
N HIS A 180 -24.50 30.71 -7.65
CA HIS A 180 -24.21 32.13 -7.51
C HIS A 180 -23.81 32.78 -8.85
N PHE A 181 -23.09 32.04 -9.70
CA PHE A 181 -22.64 32.51 -11.02
C PHE A 181 -23.64 32.19 -12.15
N ASP A 182 -24.46 31.14 -12.02
CA ASP A 182 -25.57 30.80 -12.94
C ASP A 182 -26.77 31.74 -12.73
N LYS A 183 -26.62 33.01 -13.15
CA LYS A 183 -27.61 34.07 -12.94
C LYS A 183 -28.91 33.86 -13.70
N ASN A 184 -28.86 33.16 -14.84
CA ASN A 184 -30.00 32.91 -15.72
C ASN A 184 -30.64 31.53 -15.50
N GLY A 185 -30.03 30.66 -14.68
CA GLY A 185 -30.56 29.35 -14.35
C GLY A 185 -30.54 28.38 -15.54
N ASP A 186 -29.63 28.58 -16.49
CA ASP A 186 -29.52 27.73 -17.68
C ASP A 186 -28.62 26.49 -17.46
N GLY A 187 -27.97 26.42 -16.30
CA GLY A 187 -27.07 25.31 -15.94
C GLY A 187 -25.65 25.46 -16.50
N TYR A 188 -25.25 26.67 -16.92
CA TYR A 188 -23.92 26.98 -17.44
C TYR A 188 -23.31 28.22 -16.77
N ILE A 189 -21.99 28.21 -16.62
CA ILE A 189 -21.20 29.35 -16.14
C ILE A 189 -20.04 29.65 -17.10
N ASP A 190 -19.49 30.86 -16.99
CA ASP A 190 -18.31 31.24 -17.78
C ASP A 190 -17.04 30.55 -17.27
N PRO A 191 -16.02 30.32 -18.13
CA PRO A 191 -14.78 29.65 -17.73
C PRO A 191 -14.03 30.33 -16.57
N ASP A 192 -14.08 31.67 -16.51
CA ASP A 192 -13.44 32.45 -15.46
C ASP A 192 -14.17 32.28 -14.11
N ASP A 193 -15.50 32.19 -14.12
CA ASP A 193 -16.29 31.91 -12.93
C ASP A 193 -15.97 30.51 -12.39
N PHE A 194 -15.85 29.51 -13.27
CA PHE A 194 -15.42 28.17 -12.88
C PHE A 194 -14.03 28.20 -12.23
N GLN A 195 -13.07 28.89 -12.84
CA GLN A 195 -11.72 29.02 -12.28
C GLN A 195 -11.77 29.64 -10.88
N ARG A 196 -12.57 30.69 -10.68
CA ARG A 196 -12.77 31.33 -9.38
C ARG A 196 -13.35 30.37 -8.33
N ILE A 197 -14.37 29.59 -8.69
CA ILE A 197 -14.97 28.59 -7.79
C ILE A 197 -13.92 27.58 -7.33
N ILE A 198 -13.12 27.04 -8.25
CA ILE A 198 -12.10 26.03 -7.93
C ILE A 198 -10.96 26.63 -7.11
N GLN A 199 -10.52 27.85 -7.43
CA GLN A 199 -9.47 28.54 -6.66
C GLN A 199 -9.88 28.74 -5.19
N GLU A 200 -11.15 29.05 -4.91
CA GLU A 200 -11.61 29.25 -3.54
C GLU A 200 -11.92 27.93 -2.79
N THR A 201 -12.32 26.90 -3.51
CA THR A 201 -12.79 25.64 -2.89
C THR A 201 -11.70 24.58 -2.79
N ALA A 202 -10.77 24.52 -3.74
CA ALA A 202 -9.86 23.38 -3.92
C ALA A 202 -8.43 23.75 -4.36
N SER A 203 -8.04 25.04 -4.41
CA SER A 203 -6.67 25.45 -4.83
C SER A 203 -5.53 24.77 -4.08
N HIS A 204 -5.74 24.48 -2.79
CA HIS A 204 -4.78 23.79 -1.93
C HIS A 204 -4.52 22.33 -2.31
N LYS A 205 -5.34 21.73 -3.20
CA LYS A 205 -5.21 20.33 -3.65
C LYS A 205 -4.69 20.19 -5.08
N LEU A 206 -4.44 21.31 -5.77
CA LEU A 206 -4.23 21.32 -7.21
C LEU A 206 -2.91 22.01 -7.57
N SER A 207 -2.24 21.47 -8.58
CA SER A 207 -1.01 22.05 -9.11
C SER A 207 -1.27 23.43 -9.75
N ASP A 208 -0.24 24.28 -9.77
CA ASP A 208 -0.35 25.60 -10.42
C ASP A 208 -0.56 25.49 -11.94
N HIS A 209 -0.02 24.42 -12.56
CA HIS A 209 -0.26 24.10 -13.96
C HIS A 209 -1.75 23.87 -14.22
N LEU A 210 -2.42 23.06 -13.38
CA LEU A 210 -3.85 22.83 -13.49
C LEU A 210 -4.62 24.13 -13.26
N LEU A 211 -4.32 24.85 -12.17
CA LEU A 211 -5.02 26.09 -11.79
C LEU A 211 -4.97 27.16 -12.89
N THR A 212 -3.85 27.28 -13.61
CA THR A 212 -3.69 28.24 -14.71
C THR A 212 -4.51 27.85 -15.94
N ASN A 213 -4.69 26.54 -16.16
CA ASN A 213 -5.35 26.00 -17.35
C ASN A 213 -6.83 25.65 -17.13
N LEU A 214 -7.41 25.88 -15.94
CA LEU A 214 -8.82 25.61 -15.63
C LEU A 214 -9.82 26.12 -16.69
N PRO A 215 -9.66 27.33 -17.26
CA PRO A 215 -10.59 27.83 -18.28
C PRO A 215 -10.67 26.96 -19.54
N THR A 216 -9.61 26.20 -19.85
CA THR A 216 -9.57 25.33 -21.04
C THR A 216 -10.56 24.17 -20.96
N LEU A 217 -11.17 23.91 -19.80
CA LEU A 217 -12.18 22.87 -19.61
C LEU A 217 -13.39 23.01 -20.54
N CYS A 218 -13.72 24.25 -20.96
CA CYS A 218 -14.78 24.49 -21.93
C CYS A 218 -14.54 23.77 -23.28
N ASN A 219 -13.30 23.44 -23.62
CA ASN A 219 -12.95 22.79 -24.88
C ASN A 219 -13.39 21.32 -24.96
N ILE A 220 -13.75 20.68 -23.85
CA ILE A 220 -14.16 19.25 -23.82
C ILE A 220 -15.59 19.08 -24.35
N THR A 221 -16.47 20.06 -24.12
CA THR A 221 -17.88 20.00 -24.50
C THR A 221 -18.15 20.99 -25.64
N PRO A 222 -19.07 20.69 -26.59
CA PRO A 222 -19.46 21.68 -27.59
C PRO A 222 -20.08 22.92 -26.94
N GLY A 223 -19.33 24.02 -26.87
CA GLY A 223 -19.77 25.28 -26.29
C GLY A 223 -18.60 26.08 -25.69
N SER A 224 -18.77 27.39 -25.52
CA SER A 224 -17.77 28.24 -24.85
C SER A 224 -17.95 28.30 -23.33
N LYS A 225 -19.01 27.67 -22.80
CA LYS A 225 -19.40 27.71 -21.38
C LYS A 225 -19.20 26.37 -20.69
N ILE A 226 -19.14 26.39 -19.36
CA ILE A 226 -18.94 25.21 -18.52
C ILE A 226 -20.27 24.81 -17.88
N SER A 227 -20.72 23.58 -18.14
CA SER A 227 -21.95 23.04 -17.56
C SER A 227 -21.76 22.62 -16.10
N TYR A 228 -22.85 22.53 -15.34
CA TYR A 228 -22.80 21.96 -13.98
C TYR A 228 -22.24 20.53 -13.95
N ALA A 229 -22.49 19.74 -15.01
CA ALA A 229 -21.96 18.39 -15.15
C ALA A 229 -20.42 18.39 -15.19
N ASN A 230 -19.81 19.31 -15.94
CA ASN A 230 -18.36 19.45 -16.01
C ASN A 230 -17.77 19.80 -14.64
N VAL A 231 -18.38 20.73 -13.91
CA VAL A 231 -17.95 21.11 -12.56
C VAL A 231 -18.02 19.93 -11.59
N ARG A 232 -19.10 19.13 -11.66
CA ARG A 232 -19.28 17.95 -10.81
C ARG A 232 -18.29 16.83 -11.14
N ALA A 233 -18.05 16.56 -12.42
CA ALA A 233 -17.06 15.58 -12.84
C ALA A 233 -15.65 15.99 -12.40
N PHE A 234 -15.29 17.26 -12.60
CA PHE A 234 -14.02 17.79 -12.12
C PHE A 234 -13.86 17.65 -10.60
N GLN A 235 -14.90 17.99 -9.83
CA GLN A 235 -14.90 17.81 -8.37
C GLN A 235 -14.74 16.34 -7.95
N ASN A 236 -15.37 15.40 -8.66
CA ASN A 236 -15.23 13.98 -8.37
C ASN A 236 -13.81 13.47 -8.63
N VAL A 237 -13.15 13.91 -9.73
CA VAL A 237 -11.75 13.57 -10.01
C VAL A 237 -10.83 14.03 -8.88
N ILE A 238 -11.00 15.26 -8.40
CA ILE A 238 -10.21 15.79 -7.28
C ILE A 238 -10.47 15.03 -5.98
N ARG A 239 -11.72 14.64 -5.74
CA ARG A 239 -12.08 13.91 -4.51
C ARG A 239 -11.44 12.53 -4.46
N GLU A 240 -11.32 11.86 -5.59
CA GLU A 240 -10.80 10.49 -5.69
C GLU A 240 -9.35 10.47 -6.23
N MET A 241 -8.57 11.54 -5.99
CA MET A 241 -7.24 11.72 -6.60
C MET A 241 -6.28 10.56 -6.32
N ASP A 242 -6.26 10.05 -5.09
CA ASP A 242 -5.40 8.91 -4.70
C ASP A 242 -5.76 7.64 -5.49
N LEU A 243 -7.05 7.38 -5.69
CA LEU A 243 -7.53 6.25 -6.47
C LEU A 243 -7.20 6.44 -7.95
N VAL A 244 -7.36 7.66 -8.47
CA VAL A 244 -6.96 8.02 -9.84
C VAL A 244 -5.47 7.75 -10.03
N GLU A 245 -4.61 8.21 -9.13
CA GLU A 245 -3.17 8.00 -9.20
C GLU A 245 -2.80 6.51 -9.14
N MET A 246 -3.43 5.74 -8.25
CA MET A 246 -3.21 4.29 -8.16
C MET A 246 -3.58 3.59 -9.48
N ILE A 247 -4.74 3.92 -10.06
CA ILE A 247 -5.19 3.34 -11.33
C ILE A 247 -4.23 3.72 -12.46
N LEU A 248 -3.81 4.99 -12.53
CA LEU A 248 -2.86 5.46 -13.53
C LEU A 248 -1.52 4.73 -13.43
N LYS A 249 -0.94 4.63 -12.22
CA LYS A 249 0.31 3.90 -11.98
C LYS A 249 0.19 2.43 -12.41
N ASN A 250 -0.92 1.77 -12.08
CA ASN A 250 -1.17 0.39 -12.48
C ASN A 250 -1.34 0.22 -13.99
N ALA A 251 -2.08 1.12 -14.64
CA ALA A 251 -2.30 1.11 -16.09
C ALA A 251 -0.99 1.37 -16.86
N ILE A 252 -0.21 2.37 -16.42
CA ILE A 252 1.08 2.74 -17.01
C ILE A 252 2.09 1.60 -16.87
N LYS A 253 2.16 0.97 -15.69
CA LYS A 253 3.03 -0.20 -15.45
C LYS A 253 2.70 -1.39 -16.35
N LYS A 254 1.44 -1.52 -16.78
CA LYS A 254 0.99 -2.55 -17.73
C LYS A 254 1.22 -2.18 -19.19
N SER A 255 1.45 -0.91 -19.50
CA SER A 255 1.76 -0.47 -20.85
C SER A 255 3.22 -0.73 -21.20
N SER A 256 3.48 -1.22 -22.41
CA SER A 256 4.83 -1.53 -22.89
C SER A 256 5.71 -0.29 -23.11
N ASP A 257 5.11 0.84 -23.45
CA ASP A 257 5.77 2.13 -23.71
C ASP A 257 5.67 3.11 -22.53
N GLY A 258 5.09 2.67 -21.41
CA GLY A 258 4.83 3.52 -20.24
C GLY A 258 3.82 4.66 -20.51
N LYS A 259 3.04 4.58 -21.59
CA LYS A 259 2.00 5.55 -21.94
C LYS A 259 0.64 4.89 -22.11
N ILE A 260 -0.41 5.54 -21.62
CA ILE A 260 -1.76 5.00 -21.65
C ILE A 260 -2.72 5.89 -22.43
N THR A 261 -3.77 5.28 -22.98
CA THR A 261 -4.93 5.98 -23.50
C THR A 261 -6.04 6.07 -22.45
N ARG A 262 -7.06 6.87 -22.74
CA ARG A 262 -8.29 6.93 -21.95
C ARG A 262 -8.93 5.55 -21.74
N VAL A 263 -8.92 4.72 -22.78
CA VAL A 263 -9.53 3.38 -22.75
C VAL A 263 -8.77 2.48 -21.79
N ASP A 264 -7.43 2.56 -21.79
CA ASP A 264 -6.60 1.78 -20.88
C ASP A 264 -6.86 2.16 -19.41
N PHE A 265 -7.02 3.45 -19.14
CA PHE A 265 -7.40 3.95 -17.81
C PHE A 265 -8.77 3.42 -17.36
N LEU A 266 -9.79 3.53 -18.21
CA LEU A 266 -11.14 3.05 -17.88
C LEU A 266 -11.20 1.54 -17.70
N ASN A 267 -10.46 0.77 -18.51
CA ASN A 267 -10.36 -0.68 -18.39
C ASN A 267 -9.68 -1.08 -17.08
N GLU A 268 -8.60 -0.38 -16.70
CA GLU A 268 -7.92 -0.66 -15.44
C GLU A 268 -8.77 -0.24 -14.24
N ALA A 269 -9.47 0.89 -14.31
CA ALA A 269 -10.44 1.30 -13.31
C ALA A 269 -11.53 0.23 -13.12
N ALA A 270 -12.12 -0.27 -14.20
CA ALA A 270 -13.12 -1.34 -14.15
C ALA A 270 -12.57 -2.67 -13.58
N ARG A 271 -11.26 -2.92 -13.72
CA ARG A 271 -10.62 -4.12 -13.14
C ARG A 271 -10.33 -3.97 -11.64
N VAL A 272 -9.89 -2.79 -11.21
CA VAL A 272 -9.51 -2.52 -9.81
C VAL A 272 -10.75 -2.35 -8.92
N THR A 273 -11.84 -1.84 -9.50
CA THR A 273 -13.03 -1.42 -8.76
C THR A 273 -14.18 -2.40 -8.99
N ARG A 274 -14.99 -2.66 -7.95
CA ARG A 274 -16.14 -3.59 -8.07
C ARG A 274 -17.30 -3.03 -8.89
N PHE A 275 -17.41 -1.70 -8.94
CA PHE A 275 -18.43 -0.95 -9.68
C PHE A 275 -17.71 0.12 -10.51
N SER A 276 -18.29 0.52 -11.65
CA SER A 276 -17.76 1.64 -12.43
C SER A 276 -17.75 2.91 -11.58
N LEU A 277 -16.58 3.23 -11.01
CA LEU A 277 -16.40 4.40 -10.13
C LEU A 277 -16.22 5.69 -10.92
N PHE A 278 -15.77 5.60 -12.18
CA PHE A 278 -15.49 6.76 -13.01
C PHE A 278 -16.42 6.85 -14.21
N THR A 279 -17.00 8.03 -14.40
CA THR A 279 -17.77 8.35 -15.60
C THR A 279 -16.82 8.62 -16.79
N PRO A 280 -17.30 8.43 -18.03
CA PRO A 280 -16.51 8.77 -19.20
C PRO A 280 -16.04 10.23 -19.20
N MET A 281 -16.86 11.15 -18.70
CA MET A 281 -16.54 12.58 -18.60
C MET A 281 -15.43 12.86 -17.57
N GLU A 282 -15.41 12.18 -16.43
CA GLU A 282 -14.32 12.30 -15.45
C GLU A 282 -12.97 11.88 -16.05
N ALA A 283 -12.97 10.79 -16.84
CA ALA A 283 -11.78 10.39 -17.58
C ALA A 283 -11.39 11.40 -18.67
N ASP A 284 -12.36 11.99 -19.38
CA ASP A 284 -12.09 13.02 -20.40
C ASP A 284 -11.43 14.26 -19.78
N ILE A 285 -11.91 14.69 -18.62
CA ILE A 285 -11.35 15.83 -17.88
C ILE A 285 -9.89 15.56 -17.49
N LEU A 286 -9.61 14.37 -16.94
CA LEU A 286 -8.26 13.98 -16.55
C LEU A 286 -7.29 13.99 -17.74
N PHE A 287 -7.70 13.38 -18.86
CA PHE A 287 -6.87 13.31 -20.07
C PHE A 287 -6.75 14.64 -20.81
N HIS A 288 -7.77 15.50 -20.73
CA HIS A 288 -7.71 16.87 -21.27
C HIS A 288 -6.59 17.66 -20.60
N PHE A 289 -6.59 17.75 -19.26
CA PHE A 289 -5.56 18.50 -18.54
C PHE A 289 -4.16 17.90 -18.71
N ALA A 290 -4.06 16.57 -18.76
CA ALA A 290 -2.77 15.90 -18.92
C ALA A 290 -2.22 15.99 -20.36
N SER A 291 -3.06 16.24 -21.38
CA SER A 291 -2.63 16.31 -22.79
C SER A 291 -2.35 17.73 -23.30
N LEU A 292 -2.56 18.78 -22.49
CA LEU A 292 -2.40 20.18 -22.92
C LEU A 292 -1.04 20.46 -23.58
N ASP A 293 0.03 19.84 -23.08
CA ASP A 293 1.39 20.04 -23.61
C ASP A 293 1.80 18.98 -24.66
N GLN A 294 1.03 17.89 -24.80
CA GLN A 294 1.37 16.79 -25.68
C GLN A 294 0.12 16.16 -26.33
N PRO A 295 -0.19 16.47 -27.60
CA PRO A 295 -1.40 15.98 -28.28
C PRO A 295 -1.32 14.51 -28.70
N SER A 296 -0.35 13.73 -28.19
CA SER A 296 -0.02 12.40 -28.71
C SER A 296 -1.07 11.31 -28.40
N GLY A 297 -2.20 11.67 -27.76
CA GLY A 297 -3.31 10.76 -27.40
C GLY A 297 -2.95 9.68 -26.37
N ARG A 298 -1.65 9.46 -26.12
CA ARG A 298 -1.10 8.55 -25.13
C ARG A 298 -0.23 9.33 -24.16
N LEU A 299 -0.50 9.19 -22.88
CA LEU A 299 0.10 10.02 -21.82
C LEU A 299 0.88 9.15 -20.84
N GLY A 300 2.04 9.62 -20.42
CA GLY A 300 2.88 8.96 -19.42
C GLY A 300 2.68 9.53 -18.03
N ILE A 301 3.35 8.94 -17.04
CA ILE A 301 3.20 9.36 -15.63
C ILE A 301 3.60 10.82 -15.40
N ALA A 302 4.59 11.32 -16.14
CA ALA A 302 5.05 12.71 -16.04
C ALA A 302 3.99 13.71 -16.50
N ASP A 303 3.15 13.33 -17.46
CA ASP A 303 2.06 14.18 -17.97
C ASP A 303 0.95 14.28 -16.92
N PHE A 304 0.59 13.15 -16.30
CA PHE A 304 -0.38 13.13 -15.20
C PHE A 304 0.15 13.76 -13.91
N ALA A 305 1.44 13.64 -13.61
CA ALA A 305 2.03 14.24 -12.40
C ALA A 305 1.89 15.78 -12.38
N ARG A 306 1.86 16.43 -13.55
CA ARG A 306 1.57 17.87 -13.65
C ARG A 306 0.14 18.22 -13.23
N VAL A 307 -0.80 17.28 -13.37
CA VAL A 307 -2.22 17.45 -13.02
C VAL A 307 -2.49 17.05 -11.57
N LEU A 308 -1.85 15.97 -11.10
CA LEU A 308 -2.15 15.31 -9.82
C LEU A 308 -1.39 15.87 -8.62
N ASP A 309 -0.53 16.88 -8.81
CA ASP A 309 0.33 17.50 -7.79
C ASP A 309 1.50 16.60 -7.33
N ALA A 310 2.70 17.17 -7.27
CA ALA A 310 3.92 16.53 -6.78
C ALA A 310 4.19 16.81 -5.30
N SER A 311 3.42 17.72 -4.68
CA SER A 311 3.61 18.14 -3.28
C SER A 311 2.84 17.27 -2.27
N TRP A 312 1.85 16.49 -2.72
CA TRP A 312 1.14 15.54 -1.86
C TRP A 312 1.88 14.21 -1.78
N HIS A 313 2.85 14.13 -0.88
CA HIS A 313 3.50 12.87 -0.55
C HIS A 313 2.50 11.99 0.19
N SER A 314 2.09 10.87 -0.42
CA SER A 314 1.35 9.82 0.29
C SER A 314 2.08 9.53 1.61
N THR A 315 1.39 9.57 2.74
CA THR A 315 1.93 9.26 4.07
C THR A 315 2.54 7.87 4.15
N ALA A 316 2.17 6.95 3.23
CA ALA A 316 2.84 5.67 3.06
C ALA A 316 4.31 5.80 2.63
N GLY A 317 4.67 6.86 1.90
CA GLY A 317 6.04 7.21 1.53
C GLY A 317 6.81 7.91 2.65
N LEU A 318 6.16 8.61 3.57
CA LEU A 318 6.81 9.27 4.72
C LEU A 318 7.27 8.28 5.80
N VAL A 319 6.63 7.12 5.91
CA VAL A 319 7.12 6.00 6.73
C VAL A 319 8.43 5.41 6.16
N ASP A 320 8.67 5.57 4.85
CA ASP A 320 9.91 5.14 4.17
C ASP A 320 10.94 6.30 4.03
N GLN A 321 10.47 7.56 3.97
CA GLN A 321 11.30 8.75 3.85
C GLN A 321 11.84 9.31 5.18
N GLY A 322 11.38 8.80 6.34
CA GLY A 322 12.02 9.07 7.64
C GLY A 322 13.46 8.56 7.77
N VAL A 323 14.02 7.92 6.74
CA VAL A 323 15.42 7.46 6.68
C VAL A 323 16.27 8.23 5.64
N SER A 324 15.72 9.18 4.90
CA SER A 324 16.44 9.80 3.78
C SER A 324 16.46 11.32 3.85
N GLY A 325 17.51 11.87 4.49
CA GLY A 325 17.85 13.29 4.40
C GLY A 325 18.30 13.73 3.00
N PRO A 326 18.40 15.05 2.75
CA PRO A 326 18.42 15.63 1.41
C PRO A 326 19.73 15.36 0.67
N SER A 327 19.58 15.16 -0.64
CA SER A 327 20.58 15.13 -1.71
C SER A 327 21.94 15.75 -1.38
N GLU A 328 22.90 14.92 -1.00
CA GLU A 328 24.32 15.16 -1.25
C GLU A 328 24.95 13.98 -1.99
N LYS A 329 25.89 14.34 -2.86
CA LYS A 329 26.53 13.57 -3.95
C LYS A 329 26.96 12.14 -3.54
N PRO A 330 27.00 11.18 -4.49
CA PRO A 330 27.20 9.78 -4.17
C PRO A 330 28.65 9.53 -3.73
N VAL A 331 28.89 9.49 -2.42
CA VAL A 331 30.04 8.78 -1.86
C VAL A 331 29.52 7.48 -1.29
N VAL A 332 29.82 6.40 -2.02
CA VAL A 332 29.54 5.01 -1.66
C VAL A 332 30.06 4.74 -0.26
N SER A 333 29.17 4.59 0.73
CA SER A 333 29.50 4.19 2.10
C SER A 333 28.75 2.91 2.43
N SER A 334 29.49 1.88 2.82
CA SER A 334 29.13 0.45 2.92
C SER A 334 27.94 0.09 3.83
N LYS A 335 27.22 1.07 4.40
CA LYS A 335 26.06 0.85 5.28
C LYS A 335 24.75 0.61 4.52
N THR A 336 24.56 1.19 3.33
CA THR A 336 23.35 0.96 2.50
C THR A 336 23.32 -0.46 1.95
N PHE A 337 24.47 -1.02 1.57
CA PHE A 337 24.58 -2.40 1.09
C PHE A 337 24.17 -3.42 2.15
N LEU A 338 24.53 -3.21 3.43
CA LEU A 338 24.15 -4.12 4.51
C LEU A 338 22.64 -4.04 4.81
N HIS A 339 22.03 -2.86 4.72
CA HIS A 339 20.59 -2.69 4.90
C HIS A 339 19.80 -3.32 3.74
N ASP A 340 20.21 -3.11 2.50
CA ASP A 340 19.58 -3.71 1.32
C ASP A 340 19.74 -5.23 1.29
N ILE A 341 20.88 -5.73 1.76
CA ILE A 341 21.07 -7.17 2.01
C ILE A 341 20.16 -7.66 3.12
N LEU A 342 20.02 -6.93 4.23
CA LEU A 342 19.17 -7.33 5.36
C LEU A 342 17.69 -7.40 4.94
N VAL A 343 17.21 -6.41 4.19
CA VAL A 343 15.84 -6.38 3.65
C VAL A 343 15.63 -7.49 2.62
N SER A 344 16.61 -7.75 1.74
CA SER A 344 16.58 -8.86 0.80
C SER A 344 16.56 -10.22 1.50
N VAL A 345 17.38 -10.38 2.56
CA VAL A 345 17.41 -11.58 3.41
C VAL A 345 16.08 -11.75 4.14
N HIS A 346 15.45 -10.68 4.60
CA HIS A 346 14.14 -10.73 5.27
C HIS A 346 13.02 -11.20 4.32
N HIS A 347 12.91 -10.59 3.13
CA HIS A 347 11.95 -11.03 2.11
C HIS A 347 12.21 -12.46 1.64
N PHE A 348 13.48 -12.83 1.45
CA PHE A 348 13.88 -14.17 1.11
C PHE A 348 13.53 -15.18 2.21
N ALA A 349 13.71 -14.84 3.48
CA ALA A 349 13.35 -15.68 4.62
C ALA A 349 11.84 -15.88 4.70
N LEU A 350 11.03 -14.82 4.56
CA LEU A 350 9.57 -14.93 4.54
C LEU A 350 9.07 -15.78 3.38
N GLY A 351 9.60 -15.58 2.17
CA GLY A 351 9.27 -16.39 1.00
C GLY A 351 9.68 -17.87 1.18
N SER A 352 10.83 -18.11 1.81
CA SER A 352 11.31 -19.45 2.14
C SER A 352 10.44 -20.16 3.17
N ILE A 353 9.98 -19.46 4.21
CA ILE A 353 9.07 -20.00 5.23
C ILE A 353 7.71 -20.34 4.61
N ALA A 354 7.16 -19.46 3.77
CA ALA A 354 5.91 -19.71 3.06
C ALA A 354 6.04 -20.94 2.14
N GLY A 355 7.14 -21.04 1.38
CA GLY A 355 7.42 -22.19 0.51
C GLY A 355 7.61 -23.49 1.30
N ALA A 356 8.32 -23.44 2.44
CA ALA A 356 8.51 -24.57 3.33
C ALA A 356 7.18 -25.07 3.92
N PHE A 357 6.30 -24.15 4.33
CA PHE A 357 4.97 -24.49 4.83
C PHE A 357 4.09 -25.16 3.75
N GLY A 358 4.11 -24.63 2.52
CA GLY A 358 3.42 -25.24 1.38
C GLY A 358 3.95 -26.64 1.07
N ALA A 359 5.28 -26.80 1.02
CA ALA A 359 5.92 -28.10 0.80
C ALA A 359 5.60 -29.11 1.92
N PHE A 360 5.51 -28.65 3.17
CA PHE A 360 5.13 -29.48 4.31
C PHE A 360 3.68 -29.98 4.21
N MET A 361 2.73 -29.12 3.84
CA MET A 361 1.32 -29.49 3.69
C MET A 361 1.08 -30.49 2.55
N VAL A 362 1.81 -30.36 1.43
CA VAL A 362 1.67 -31.26 0.26
C VAL A 362 2.46 -32.56 0.44
N TYR A 363 3.38 -32.61 1.41
CA TYR A 363 4.32 -33.73 1.60
C TYR A 363 3.67 -35.12 1.71
N PRO A 364 2.53 -35.32 2.39
CA PRO A 364 1.88 -36.64 2.44
C PRO A 364 1.47 -37.18 1.07
N ILE A 365 1.04 -36.29 0.17
CA ILE A 365 0.64 -36.64 -1.21
C ILE A 365 1.88 -37.03 -2.02
N ASP A 366 2.95 -36.25 -1.87
CA ASP A 366 4.25 -36.51 -2.47
C ASP A 366 4.78 -37.91 -2.10
N LEU A 367 4.71 -38.27 -0.81
CA LEU A 367 5.17 -39.59 -0.35
C LEU A 367 4.37 -40.74 -0.98
N VAL A 368 3.05 -40.61 -1.06
CA VAL A 368 2.18 -41.61 -1.71
C VAL A 368 2.52 -41.73 -3.20
N LYS A 369 2.73 -40.61 -3.90
CA LYS A 369 3.15 -40.59 -5.30
C LYS A 369 4.49 -41.30 -5.50
N THR A 370 5.51 -40.98 -4.71
CA THR A 370 6.85 -41.58 -4.83
C THR A 370 6.81 -43.09 -4.63
N ARG A 371 6.06 -43.58 -3.62
CA ARG A 371 5.91 -45.01 -3.36
C ARG A 371 5.17 -45.73 -4.47
N MET A 372 4.11 -45.13 -4.99
CA MET A 372 3.37 -45.67 -6.12
C MET A 372 4.23 -45.76 -7.38
N GLN A 373 5.07 -44.75 -7.65
CA GLN A 373 5.99 -44.74 -8.80
C GLN A 373 7.17 -45.70 -8.63
N ASN A 374 7.63 -45.94 -7.40
CA ASN A 374 8.75 -46.84 -7.11
C ASN A 374 8.32 -48.32 -6.93
N GLN A 375 7.02 -48.61 -6.96
CA GLN A 375 6.52 -49.97 -6.79
C GLN A 375 7.03 -50.89 -7.91
N ARG A 376 7.96 -51.78 -7.58
CA ARG A 376 8.44 -52.82 -8.50
C ARG A 376 7.61 -54.09 -8.33
N SER A 377 7.13 -54.65 -9.43
CA SER A 377 6.41 -55.94 -9.41
C SER A 377 7.44 -57.07 -9.26
N ALA A 378 7.46 -57.75 -8.11
CA ALA A 378 8.35 -58.90 -7.88
C ALA A 378 7.86 -60.19 -8.58
N ARG A 379 6.55 -60.28 -8.87
CA ARG A 379 5.91 -61.30 -9.70
C ARG A 379 4.89 -60.60 -10.61
N VAL A 380 4.83 -61.00 -11.87
CA VAL A 380 3.84 -60.50 -12.84
C VAL A 380 2.44 -60.64 -12.23
N GLY A 381 1.76 -59.51 -12.00
CA GLY A 381 0.38 -59.46 -11.50
C GLY A 381 0.18 -59.17 -10.01
N GLN A 382 1.22 -59.07 -9.18
CA GLN A 382 1.08 -58.65 -7.77
C GLN A 382 1.56 -57.21 -7.56
N LEU A 383 0.59 -56.29 -7.41
CA LEU A 383 0.81 -54.89 -7.04
C LEU A 383 0.75 -54.74 -5.50
N LEU A 384 1.73 -54.07 -4.90
CA LEU A 384 1.80 -53.82 -3.45
C LEU A 384 0.67 -52.88 -2.98
N TYR A 385 0.32 -51.91 -3.80
CA TYR A 385 -0.76 -50.93 -3.62
C TYR A 385 -1.75 -51.00 -4.78
N LYS A 386 -3.05 -51.01 -4.48
CA LYS A 386 -4.12 -51.05 -5.49
C LYS A 386 -4.42 -49.67 -6.07
N ASN A 387 -4.32 -48.63 -5.24
CA ASN A 387 -4.55 -47.23 -5.58
C ASN A 387 -3.87 -46.32 -4.54
N SER A 388 -3.84 -45.00 -4.78
CA SER A 388 -3.21 -44.01 -3.90
C SER A 388 -3.80 -44.02 -2.48
N TRP A 389 -5.09 -44.30 -2.35
CA TRP A 389 -5.78 -44.38 -1.06
C TRP A 389 -5.38 -45.61 -0.25
N ASP A 390 -5.20 -46.76 -0.90
CA ASP A 390 -4.69 -48.00 -0.31
C ASP A 390 -3.22 -47.82 0.13
N CYS A 391 -2.41 -47.09 -0.65
CA CYS A 391 -1.06 -46.71 -0.27
C CYS A 391 -1.06 -45.86 1.01
N ALA A 392 -1.80 -44.74 1.04
CA ALA A 392 -1.90 -43.86 2.20
C ALA A 392 -2.37 -44.59 3.47
N THR A 393 -3.44 -45.39 3.34
CA THR A 393 -4.01 -46.18 4.45
C THR A 393 -2.99 -47.18 5.01
N LYS A 394 -2.26 -47.87 4.14
CA LYS A 394 -1.20 -48.80 4.55
C LYS A 394 -0.01 -48.09 5.18
N VAL A 395 0.37 -46.89 4.72
CA VAL A 395 1.44 -46.11 5.37
C VAL A 395 1.04 -45.74 6.79
N VAL A 396 -0.15 -45.17 7.00
CA VAL A 396 -0.63 -44.78 8.33
C VAL A 396 -0.75 -45.98 9.26
N ARG A 397 -1.28 -47.11 8.79
CA ARG A 397 -1.44 -48.33 9.60
C ARG A 397 -0.12 -48.98 10.02
N ASN A 398 0.93 -48.90 9.18
CA ASN A 398 2.18 -49.63 9.41
C ASN A 398 3.32 -48.75 9.94
N GLU A 399 3.34 -47.46 9.60
CA GLU A 399 4.43 -46.53 9.94
C GLU A 399 3.94 -45.35 10.82
N GLY A 400 2.63 -45.27 11.05
CA GLY A 400 1.99 -44.17 11.77
C GLY A 400 1.91 -42.89 10.94
N VAL A 401 1.26 -41.87 11.51
CA VAL A 401 1.10 -40.54 10.87
C VAL A 401 2.45 -39.87 10.59
N ARG A 402 3.46 -40.10 11.44
CA ARG A 402 4.83 -39.60 11.21
C ARG A 402 5.51 -40.26 10.00
N GLY A 403 5.09 -41.45 9.58
CA GLY A 403 5.59 -42.13 8.38
C GLY A 403 5.27 -41.36 7.10
N LEU A 404 4.15 -40.62 7.05
CA LEU A 404 3.78 -39.75 5.92
C LEU A 404 4.75 -38.59 5.71
N TYR A 405 5.59 -38.26 6.69
CA TYR A 405 6.58 -37.18 6.64
C TYR A 405 8.03 -37.69 6.53
N SER A 406 8.22 -38.98 6.20
CA SER A 406 9.56 -39.58 6.05
C SER A 406 10.33 -38.96 4.87
N GLY A 407 11.35 -38.15 5.17
CA GLY A 407 12.16 -37.44 4.17
C GLY A 407 11.79 -35.98 3.95
N VAL A 408 10.98 -35.39 4.84
CA VAL A 408 10.56 -33.97 4.74
C VAL A 408 11.71 -33.00 4.93
N LEU A 409 12.70 -33.34 5.77
CA LEU A 409 13.83 -32.47 6.07
C LEU A 409 14.69 -32.12 4.82
N PRO A 410 15.14 -33.09 4.00
CA PRO A 410 15.82 -32.78 2.74
C PRO A 410 15.00 -31.89 1.79
N GLN A 411 13.67 -32.05 1.75
CA GLN A 411 12.79 -31.21 0.95
C GLN A 411 12.78 -29.77 1.46
N LEU A 412 12.59 -29.58 2.77
CA LEU A 412 12.51 -28.23 3.37
C LEU A 412 13.83 -27.46 3.25
N VAL A 413 14.96 -28.14 3.42
CA VAL A 413 16.29 -27.55 3.22
C VAL A 413 16.51 -27.15 1.75
N GLY A 414 15.89 -27.86 0.81
CA GLY A 414 16.01 -27.59 -0.63
C GLY A 414 15.15 -26.46 -1.17
N VAL A 415 14.03 -26.10 -0.52
CA VAL A 415 13.05 -25.13 -1.07
C VAL A 415 13.67 -23.77 -1.32
N ALA A 416 14.40 -23.22 -0.35
CA ALA A 416 14.95 -21.87 -0.44
C ALA A 416 16.07 -21.78 -1.51
N PRO A 417 17.09 -22.66 -1.50
CA PRO A 417 18.12 -22.68 -2.55
C PRO A 417 17.54 -22.93 -3.95
N GLU A 418 16.55 -23.84 -4.07
CA GLU A 418 15.90 -24.15 -5.35
C GLU A 418 15.29 -22.89 -5.98
N LYS A 419 14.51 -22.12 -5.20
CA LYS A 419 13.88 -20.89 -5.70
C LYS A 419 14.88 -19.78 -5.96
N ALA A 420 15.89 -19.62 -5.09
CA ALA A 420 16.94 -18.63 -5.26
C ALA A 420 17.72 -18.82 -6.57
N ILE A 421 18.21 -20.04 -6.82
CA ILE A 421 19.00 -20.35 -8.02
C ILE A 421 18.14 -20.17 -9.27
N LYS A 422 16.89 -20.64 -9.24
CA LYS A 422 15.99 -20.58 -10.38
C LYS A 422 15.67 -19.13 -10.78
N LEU A 423 15.37 -18.24 -9.81
CA LEU A 423 15.10 -16.83 -10.10
C LEU A 423 16.36 -16.08 -10.53
N THR A 424 17.46 -16.21 -9.78
CA THR A 424 18.72 -15.51 -10.10
C THR A 424 19.25 -15.87 -11.48
N VAL A 425 19.23 -17.16 -11.86
CA VAL A 425 19.70 -17.57 -13.19
C VAL A 425 18.74 -17.09 -14.28
N ASN A 426 17.42 -17.11 -14.02
CA ASN A 426 16.45 -16.58 -14.98
C ASN A 426 16.68 -15.08 -15.22
N ASP A 427 16.85 -14.29 -14.16
CA ASP A 427 17.07 -12.84 -14.24
C ASP A 427 18.41 -12.49 -14.89
N LEU A 428 19.48 -13.24 -14.60
CA LEU A 428 20.79 -13.05 -15.24
C LEU A 428 20.77 -13.34 -16.73
N VAL A 429 20.04 -14.38 -17.16
CA VAL A 429 19.93 -14.73 -18.57
C VAL A 429 18.99 -13.75 -19.28
N ARG A 430 17.81 -13.46 -18.70
CA ARG A 430 16.88 -12.44 -19.20
C ARG A 430 17.59 -11.10 -19.38
N GLY A 431 18.30 -10.61 -18.35
CA GLY A 431 19.02 -9.33 -18.39
C GLY A 431 20.12 -9.22 -19.46
N LYS A 432 20.68 -10.34 -19.93
CA LYS A 432 21.63 -10.36 -21.06
C LYS A 432 20.95 -10.34 -22.43
N PHE A 433 19.70 -10.80 -22.51
CA PHE A 433 18.92 -10.87 -23.76
C PHE A 433 17.83 -9.80 -23.87
N THR A 434 17.65 -8.97 -22.83
CA THR A 434 16.79 -7.78 -22.88
C THR A 434 17.40 -6.74 -23.80
N ASP A 435 16.66 -6.33 -24.83
CA ASP A 435 17.07 -5.23 -25.70
C ASP A 435 17.02 -3.90 -24.91
N PRO A 436 18.15 -3.17 -24.76
CA PRO A 436 18.23 -1.93 -24.01
C PRO A 436 17.31 -0.81 -24.51
N LYS A 437 16.82 -0.90 -25.75
CA LYS A 437 16.00 0.15 -26.38
C LYS A 437 14.50 -0.14 -26.33
N THR A 438 14.11 -1.41 -26.29
CA THR A 438 12.70 -1.83 -26.34
C THR A 438 12.22 -2.52 -25.07
N GLY A 439 13.13 -2.95 -24.19
CA GLY A 439 12.81 -3.68 -22.96
C GLY A 439 12.21 -5.07 -23.19
N ASN A 440 12.04 -5.47 -24.45
CA ASN A 440 11.42 -6.73 -24.83
C ASN A 440 12.45 -7.85 -24.87
N ILE A 441 12.03 -9.03 -24.42
CA ILE A 441 12.80 -10.27 -24.50
C ILE A 441 12.10 -11.14 -25.53
N ALA A 442 12.84 -11.63 -26.54
CA ALA A 442 12.28 -12.55 -27.52
C ALA A 442 11.79 -13.82 -26.81
N LEU A 443 10.65 -14.39 -27.23
CA LEU A 443 10.07 -15.59 -26.62
C LEU A 443 11.06 -16.77 -26.59
N SER A 444 11.93 -16.91 -27.60
CA SER A 444 13.01 -17.90 -27.58
C SER A 444 14.04 -17.63 -26.49
N ALA A 445 14.34 -16.37 -26.19
CA ALA A 445 15.25 -15.98 -25.11
C ALA A 445 14.59 -16.15 -23.73
N GLU A 446 13.28 -15.98 -23.59
CA GLU A 446 12.55 -16.30 -22.35
C GLU A 446 12.55 -17.82 -22.10
N LEU A 447 12.23 -18.62 -23.12
CA LEU A 447 12.31 -20.09 -23.07
C LEU A 447 13.71 -20.57 -22.71
N LEU A 448 14.75 -19.96 -23.30
CA LEU A 448 16.15 -20.28 -22.99
C LEU A 448 16.53 -19.86 -21.56
N ALA A 449 16.07 -18.70 -21.09
CA ALA A 449 16.29 -18.25 -19.72
C ALA A 449 15.61 -19.17 -18.69
N GLY A 450 14.37 -19.59 -18.97
CA GLY A 450 13.65 -20.55 -18.13
C GLY A 450 14.31 -21.94 -18.15
N GLY A 451 14.72 -22.41 -19.32
CA GLY A 451 15.43 -23.68 -19.49
C GLY A 451 16.80 -23.71 -18.81
N ALA A 452 17.59 -22.63 -18.93
CA ALA A 452 18.88 -22.48 -18.27
C ALA A 452 18.73 -22.44 -16.74
N ALA A 453 17.73 -21.71 -16.24
CA ALA A 453 17.41 -21.68 -14.81
C ALA A 453 17.04 -23.07 -14.27
N GLY A 454 16.20 -23.82 -14.98
CA GLY A 454 15.86 -25.20 -14.63
C GLY A 454 17.08 -26.13 -14.65
N GLY A 455 17.96 -26.00 -15.65
CA GLY A 455 19.18 -26.79 -15.75
C GLY A 455 20.15 -26.55 -14.59
N CYS A 456 20.39 -25.28 -14.24
CA CYS A 456 21.24 -24.91 -13.11
C CYS A 456 20.65 -25.35 -11.76
N GLN A 457 19.33 -25.26 -11.59
CA GLN A 457 18.64 -25.74 -10.39
C GLN A 457 18.89 -27.23 -10.15
N VAL A 458 18.77 -28.07 -11.19
CA VAL A 458 18.91 -29.54 -11.08
C VAL A 458 20.27 -29.95 -10.54
N VAL A 459 21.34 -29.24 -10.89
CA VAL A 459 22.69 -29.53 -10.36
C VAL A 459 22.70 -29.47 -8.83
N PHE A 460 21.98 -28.53 -8.24
CA PHE A 460 21.93 -28.35 -6.78
C PHE A 460 20.84 -29.19 -6.11
N THR A 461 19.69 -29.41 -6.77
CA THR A 461 18.57 -30.13 -6.15
C THR A 461 18.67 -31.64 -6.28
N ASN A 462 19.38 -32.17 -7.29
CA ASN A 462 19.43 -33.61 -7.53
C ASN A 462 19.97 -34.44 -6.33
N PRO A 463 21.04 -34.03 -5.63
CA PRO A 463 21.48 -34.72 -4.42
C PRO A 463 20.40 -34.76 -3.32
N LEU A 464 19.65 -33.67 -3.14
CA LEU A 464 18.58 -33.56 -2.15
C LEU A 464 17.37 -34.43 -2.54
N GLU A 465 17.02 -34.48 -3.83
CA GLU A 465 15.97 -35.34 -4.36
C GLU A 465 16.27 -36.83 -4.15
N ILE A 466 17.50 -37.27 -4.42
CA ILE A 466 17.88 -38.69 -4.23
C ILE A 466 17.79 -39.09 -2.75
N VAL A 467 18.22 -38.21 -1.84
CA VAL A 467 18.11 -38.45 -0.39
C VAL A 467 16.63 -38.49 0.03
N LYS A 468 15.80 -37.55 -0.44
CA LYS A 468 14.34 -37.55 -0.20
C LYS A 468 13.71 -38.86 -0.67
N ILE A 469 13.92 -39.25 -1.92
CA ILE A 469 13.30 -40.44 -2.51
C ILE A 469 13.70 -41.71 -1.74
N ARG A 470 14.97 -41.86 -1.36
CA ARG A 470 15.42 -43.04 -0.60
C ARG A 470 14.85 -43.10 0.81
N LEU A 471 14.69 -41.96 1.48
CA LEU A 471 14.02 -41.91 2.78
C LEU A 471 12.51 -42.19 2.68
N GLN A 472 11.86 -41.77 1.58
CA GLN A 472 10.45 -42.06 1.31
C GLN A 472 10.19 -43.55 1.02
N VAL A 473 11.12 -44.20 0.32
CA VAL A 473 11.06 -45.62 -0.08
C VAL A 473 11.53 -46.57 1.01
N GLN A 474 12.34 -46.12 1.98
CA GLN A 474 12.90 -46.99 3.01
C GLN A 474 11.85 -47.75 3.84
N GLY A 475 10.66 -47.16 4.08
CA GLY A 475 9.57 -47.84 4.79
C GLY A 475 9.13 -49.15 4.11
N GLU A 476 9.21 -49.23 2.78
CA GLU A 476 8.91 -50.43 2.01
C GLU A 476 10.00 -51.50 2.17
N ALA A 477 11.27 -51.10 2.10
CA ALA A 477 12.41 -51.99 2.23
C ALA A 477 12.54 -52.60 3.63
N LEU A 478 12.26 -51.82 4.67
CA LEU A 478 12.23 -52.30 6.06
C LEU A 478 11.15 -53.35 6.29
N LYS A 479 10.00 -53.22 5.62
CA LYS A 479 8.89 -54.18 5.71
C LYS A 479 9.15 -55.46 4.92
N ALA A 480 9.82 -55.34 3.77
CA ALA A 480 10.28 -56.51 3.00
C ALA A 480 11.29 -57.33 3.83
N ALA A 481 12.28 -56.68 4.43
CA ALA A 481 13.27 -57.33 5.29
C ALA A 481 12.68 -57.92 6.58
N ALA A 482 11.71 -57.22 7.21
CA ALA A 482 11.00 -57.74 8.39
C ALA A 482 10.15 -59.00 8.10
N ARG A 483 9.68 -59.19 6.85
CA ARG A 483 9.00 -60.44 6.43
C ARG A 483 9.95 -61.61 6.26
N GLU A 484 11.23 -61.33 6.02
CA GLU A 484 12.30 -62.32 5.84
C GLU A 484 13.09 -62.56 7.15
N GLY A 485 12.67 -61.95 8.27
CA GLY A 485 13.29 -62.15 9.59
C GLY A 485 14.56 -61.33 9.83
N GLU A 486 14.90 -60.39 8.95
CA GLU A 486 16.14 -59.62 9.00
C GLU A 486 15.94 -58.28 9.74
N GLN A 487 16.79 -57.99 10.73
CA GLN A 487 16.69 -56.78 11.54
C GLN A 487 17.38 -55.60 10.84
N VAL A 488 16.61 -54.81 10.09
CA VAL A 488 17.14 -53.65 9.37
C VAL A 488 16.79 -52.35 10.11
N THR A 489 17.80 -51.51 10.36
CA THR A 489 17.64 -50.22 11.04
C THR A 489 17.22 -49.09 10.08
N LYS A 490 16.49 -48.08 10.59
CA LYS A 490 16.17 -46.85 9.84
C LYS A 490 17.48 -46.15 9.45
N ARG A 491 17.63 -45.77 8.18
CA ARG A 491 18.87 -45.20 7.62
C ARG A 491 18.74 -43.69 7.69
N SER A 492 19.78 -43.02 8.15
CA SER A 492 19.79 -41.55 8.17
C SER A 492 20.15 -40.98 6.80
N ALA A 493 19.78 -39.72 6.56
CA ALA A 493 20.20 -38.98 5.36
C ALA A 493 21.73 -38.99 5.20
N LEU A 494 22.48 -38.86 6.30
CA LEU A 494 23.93 -38.83 6.30
C LEU A 494 24.54 -40.19 5.93
N TRP A 495 23.89 -41.29 6.34
CA TRP A 495 24.29 -42.64 5.94
C TRP A 495 24.09 -42.85 4.43
N ILE A 496 22.97 -42.36 3.87
CA ILE A 496 22.66 -42.45 2.43
C ILE A 496 23.70 -41.69 1.60
N VAL A 497 24.05 -40.46 2.02
CA VAL A 497 25.08 -39.64 1.36
C VAL A 497 26.45 -40.32 1.36
N ARG A 498 26.87 -40.85 2.52
CA ARG A 498 28.16 -41.56 2.65
C ARG A 498 28.23 -42.84 1.82
N HIS A 499 27.12 -43.57 1.71
CA HIS A 499 27.09 -44.85 1.01
C HIS A 499 26.97 -44.74 -0.51
N LEU A 500 26.24 -43.72 -1.01
CA LEU A 500 26.11 -43.47 -2.45
C LEU A 500 27.35 -42.78 -3.04
N GLY A 501 28.05 -41.98 -2.24
CA GLY A 501 29.09 -41.09 -2.73
C GLY A 501 28.56 -40.02 -3.69
N LEU A 502 29.46 -39.15 -4.16
CA LEU A 502 29.08 -38.02 -5.04
C LEU A 502 28.48 -38.50 -6.35
N VAL A 503 29.06 -39.51 -7.01
CA VAL A 503 28.55 -40.05 -8.29
C VAL A 503 27.17 -40.68 -8.12
N GLY A 504 26.92 -41.37 -7.00
CA GLY A 504 25.60 -41.96 -6.72
C GLY A 504 24.51 -40.93 -6.45
N LEU A 505 24.87 -39.74 -5.95
CA LEU A 505 23.96 -38.61 -5.71
C LEU A 505 23.53 -37.87 -6.99
N TYR A 506 24.19 -38.11 -8.12
CA TYR A 506 23.80 -37.57 -9.43
C TYR A 506 23.12 -38.60 -10.34
N LYS A 507 22.87 -39.82 -9.85
CA LYS A 507 22.21 -40.86 -10.63
C LYS A 507 20.75 -40.49 -10.89
N GLY A 508 20.41 -40.29 -12.16
CA GLY A 508 19.08 -39.83 -12.58
C GLY A 508 19.01 -38.34 -12.92
N ALA A 509 20.12 -37.61 -12.83
CA ALA A 509 20.18 -36.18 -13.18
C ALA A 509 19.72 -35.90 -14.63
N SER A 510 19.98 -36.81 -15.58
CA SER A 510 19.48 -36.66 -16.95
C SER A 510 17.95 -36.68 -17.04
N ALA A 511 17.28 -37.51 -16.23
CA ALA A 511 15.83 -37.55 -16.14
C ALA A 511 15.27 -36.29 -15.45
N CYS A 512 15.97 -35.79 -14.42
CA CYS A 512 15.59 -34.53 -13.77
C CYS A 512 15.79 -33.33 -14.71
N LEU A 513 16.87 -33.28 -15.49
CA LEU A 513 17.08 -32.24 -16.51
C LEU A 513 15.99 -32.27 -17.59
N LEU A 514 15.64 -33.45 -18.09
CA LEU A 514 14.59 -33.62 -19.10
C LEU A 514 13.20 -33.20 -18.58
N ARG A 515 12.97 -33.28 -17.26
CA ARG A 515 11.74 -32.86 -16.62
C ARG A 515 11.73 -31.35 -16.33
N ASP A 516 12.79 -30.85 -15.70
CA ASP A 516 12.82 -29.52 -15.09
C ASP A 516 13.18 -28.42 -16.06
N MET A 517 13.97 -28.71 -17.11
CA MET A 517 14.28 -27.71 -18.14
C MET A 517 13.04 -27.35 -18.97
N PRO A 518 12.25 -28.30 -19.52
CA PRO A 518 11.04 -27.93 -20.26
C PRO A 518 9.97 -27.32 -19.36
N PHE A 519 9.80 -27.84 -18.13
CA PHE A 519 8.88 -27.26 -17.17
C PHE A 519 9.25 -25.81 -16.85
N SER A 520 10.53 -25.52 -16.60
CA SER A 520 10.97 -24.16 -16.27
C SER A 520 10.96 -23.23 -17.48
N ALA A 521 11.19 -23.74 -18.69
CA ALA A 521 11.04 -22.98 -19.93
C ALA A 521 9.59 -22.58 -20.17
N ILE A 522 8.60 -23.43 -19.86
CA ILE A 522 7.17 -23.11 -20.05
C ILE A 522 6.62 -22.24 -18.91
N TYR A 523 7.13 -22.44 -17.69
CA TYR A 523 6.65 -21.76 -16.50
C TYR A 523 7.01 -20.26 -16.47
N PHE A 524 8.19 -19.91 -16.96
CA PHE A 524 8.67 -18.55 -17.10
C PHE A 524 8.36 -17.99 -18.47
#